data_AF-A0A833LRJ7-F1
#
_entry.id   AF-A0A833LRJ7-F1
#
_cell.length_a   1.000
_cell.length_b   1.000
_cell.length_c   1.000
_cell.angle_alpha   90.00
_cell.angle_beta   90.00
_cell.angle_gamma   90.00
#
_symmetry.space_group_name_H-M   'P 1'
#
loop_
_entity.id
_entity.type
_entity.pdbx_description
1 polymer ?
#
loop_
_entity_poly.entity_id
_entity_poly.type
_entity_poly.pdbx_seq_one_letter_code
_entity_poly.pdbx_strand_id
1 'polypeptide(L)'
;MTAPPDPDSLASLRAKWSQARPELDIALRFIAPPQRVVAEAMACLGLELEQAAFELHDVEPALVKLQWWAQELIAAGHGQASHPLACALAAQPGFAAVAPAQWQALVEGALRQRDD
;
A
#
# COMPACT_ATOMS: atom_id res chain seq x y z
N MET A 1 -9.42 -29.69 -2.08
CA MET A 1 -9.79 -28.50 -1.27
C MET A 1 -8.54 -27.68 -1.09
N THR A 2 -8.37 -26.62 -1.88
CA THR A 2 -7.28 -25.65 -1.71
C THR A 2 -7.58 -24.82 -0.46
N ALA A 3 -6.56 -24.57 0.37
CA ALA A 3 -6.70 -23.68 1.52
C ALA A 3 -7.23 -22.30 1.05
N PRO A 4 -8.02 -21.59 1.89
CA PRO A 4 -8.41 -20.23 1.55
C PRO A 4 -7.16 -19.39 1.28
N PRO A 5 -7.21 -18.46 0.30
CA PRO A 5 -6.07 -17.63 -0.01
C PRO A 5 -5.70 -16.81 1.23
N ASP A 6 -4.40 -16.64 1.45
CA ASP A 6 -3.88 -15.77 2.50
C ASP A 6 -4.50 -14.36 2.34
N PRO A 7 -5.22 -13.84 3.36
CA PRO A 7 -5.93 -12.57 3.25
C PRO A 7 -5.00 -11.40 2.95
N ASP A 8 -3.73 -11.49 3.36
CA ASP A 8 -2.75 -10.43 3.17
C ASP A 8 -1.95 -10.60 1.87
N SER A 9 -2.19 -11.68 1.12
CA SER A 9 -1.53 -11.87 -0.18
C SER A 9 -1.91 -10.78 -1.18
N LEU A 10 -0.97 -10.44 -2.08
CA LEU A 10 -1.18 -9.41 -3.10
C LEU A 10 -2.44 -9.68 -3.96
N ALA A 11 -2.75 -10.94 -4.25
CA ALA A 11 -3.94 -11.32 -5.01
C ALA A 11 -5.24 -11.07 -4.23
N SER A 12 -5.28 -11.42 -2.94
CA SER A 12 -6.42 -11.15 -2.05
C SER A 12 -6.63 -9.65 -1.86
N LEU A 13 -5.55 -8.90 -1.63
CA LEU A 13 -5.58 -7.45 -1.53
C LEU A 13 -6.12 -6.84 -2.82
N ARG A 14 -5.56 -7.22 -3.98
CA ARG A 14 -6.07 -6.75 -5.28
C ARG A 14 -7.57 -7.01 -5.44
N ALA A 15 -8.04 -8.21 -5.09
CA ALA A 15 -9.46 -8.55 -5.21
C ALA A 15 -10.33 -7.67 -4.30
N LYS A 16 -9.93 -7.48 -3.03
CA LYS A 16 -10.57 -6.55 -2.09
C LYS A 16 -10.65 -5.14 -2.68
N TRP A 17 -9.56 -4.66 -3.27
CA TRP A 17 -9.45 -3.28 -3.72
C TRP A 17 -10.12 -3.00 -5.06
N SER A 18 -10.12 -3.96 -5.98
CA SER A 18 -10.92 -3.89 -7.21
C SER A 18 -12.42 -3.82 -6.90
N GLN A 19 -12.90 -4.52 -5.87
CA GLN A 19 -14.30 -4.44 -5.44
C GLN A 19 -14.65 -3.05 -4.87
N ALA A 20 -13.73 -2.43 -4.12
CA ALA A 20 -13.92 -1.09 -3.58
C ALA A 20 -13.77 0.01 -4.65
N ARG A 21 -12.90 -0.19 -5.65
CA ARG A 21 -12.54 0.77 -6.69
C ARG A 21 -12.45 0.08 -8.07
N PRO A 22 -13.59 -0.15 -8.74
CA PRO A 22 -13.62 -0.86 -10.02
C PRO A 22 -12.79 -0.20 -11.13
N GLU A 23 -12.53 1.10 -11.03
CA GLU A 23 -11.66 1.83 -11.95
C GLU A 23 -10.21 1.35 -11.93
N LEU A 24 -9.76 0.69 -10.85
CA LEU A 24 -8.42 0.12 -10.76
C LEU A 24 -8.19 -0.92 -11.87
N ASP A 25 -9.15 -1.83 -12.08
CA ASP A 25 -9.05 -2.84 -13.14
C ASP A 25 -9.06 -2.22 -14.54
N ILE A 26 -9.71 -1.07 -14.71
CA ILE A 26 -9.69 -0.33 -15.98
C ILE A 26 -8.31 0.29 -16.18
N ALA A 27 -7.77 0.99 -15.18
CA ALA A 27 -6.47 1.64 -15.25
C ALA A 27 -5.33 0.66 -15.55
N LEU A 28 -5.34 -0.52 -14.90
CA LEU A 28 -4.32 -1.55 -15.07
C LEU A 28 -4.23 -2.12 -16.49
N ARG A 29 -5.31 -2.03 -17.29
CA ARG A 29 -5.29 -2.47 -18.70
C ARG A 29 -4.36 -1.61 -19.57
N PHE A 30 -4.11 -0.36 -19.17
CA PHE A 30 -3.22 0.56 -19.87
C PHE A 30 -1.76 0.44 -19.43
N ILE A 31 -1.47 -0.39 -18.42
CA ILE A 31 -0.12 -0.61 -17.90
C ILE A 31 0.50 -1.82 -18.59
N ALA A 32 1.78 -1.69 -18.97
CA ALA A 32 2.55 -2.78 -19.55
C ALA A 32 2.58 -3.98 -18.59
N PRO A 33 2.39 -5.23 -19.06
CA PRO A 33 2.36 -6.41 -18.20
C PRO A 33 3.45 -6.50 -17.11
N PRO A 34 4.74 -6.21 -17.38
CA PRO A 34 5.79 -6.31 -16.35
C PRO A 34 5.65 -5.26 -15.23
N GLN A 35 4.92 -4.17 -15.45
CA GLN A 35 4.76 -3.08 -14.47
C GLN A 35 3.47 -3.20 -13.65
N ARG A 36 2.54 -4.09 -14.04
CA ARG A 36 1.21 -4.18 -13.42
C ARG A 36 1.26 -4.51 -11.94
N VAL A 37 2.11 -5.47 -11.54
CA VAL A 37 2.26 -5.88 -10.13
C VAL A 37 2.64 -4.69 -9.23
N VAL A 38 3.53 -3.83 -9.72
CA VAL A 38 4.00 -2.65 -8.99
C VAL A 38 2.93 -1.58 -8.94
N ALA A 39 2.27 -1.33 -10.07
CA ALA A 39 1.19 -0.37 -10.15
C ALA A 39 0.00 -0.78 -9.28
N GLU A 40 -0.33 -2.08 -9.27
CA GLU A 40 -1.29 -2.69 -8.36
C GLU A 40 -0.87 -2.45 -6.90
N ALA A 41 0.38 -2.76 -6.55
CA ALA A 41 0.88 -2.57 -5.20
C ALA A 41 0.84 -1.10 -4.74
N MET A 42 1.21 -0.17 -5.62
CA MET A 42 1.16 1.27 -5.36
C MET A 42 -0.28 1.77 -5.19
N ALA A 43 -1.20 1.35 -6.07
CA ALA A 43 -2.60 1.72 -5.95
C ALA A 43 -3.24 1.18 -4.67
N CYS A 44 -2.95 -0.08 -4.32
CA CYS A 44 -3.44 -0.68 -3.09
C CYS A 44 -2.85 0.00 -1.84
N LEU A 45 -1.57 0.40 -1.87
CA LEU A 45 -0.98 1.21 -0.80
C LEU A 45 -1.69 2.55 -0.65
N GLY A 46 -1.96 3.24 -1.77
CA GLY A 46 -2.73 4.49 -1.76
C GLY A 46 -4.09 4.32 -1.08
N LEU A 47 -4.82 3.26 -1.42
CA LEU A 47 -6.10 2.95 -0.80
C LEU A 47 -5.97 2.62 0.70
N GLU A 48 -4.96 1.86 1.11
CA GLU A 48 -4.71 1.59 2.53
C GLU A 48 -4.48 2.88 3.34
N LEU A 49 -3.75 3.85 2.77
CA LEU A 49 -3.52 5.16 3.38
C LEU A 49 -4.77 6.04 3.35
N GLU A 50 -5.52 6.06 2.25
CA GLU A 50 -6.80 6.78 2.13
C GLU A 50 -7.82 6.27 3.16
N GLN A 51 -7.97 4.95 3.29
CA GLN A 51 -8.88 4.37 4.30
C GLN A 51 -8.45 4.73 5.72
N ALA A 52 -7.15 4.69 6.00
CA ALA A 52 -6.64 5.07 7.30
C ALA A 52 -6.81 6.56 7.57
N ALA A 53 -6.73 7.43 6.57
CA ALA A 53 -6.96 8.85 6.71
C ALA A 53 -8.46 9.18 6.85
N PHE A 54 -9.32 8.66 5.99
CA PHE A 54 -10.69 9.18 5.82
C PHE A 54 -11.80 8.27 6.33
N GLU A 55 -11.57 6.95 6.40
CA GLU A 55 -12.66 5.97 6.61
C GLU A 55 -12.66 5.38 8.03
N LEU A 56 -11.51 5.34 8.72
CA LEU A 56 -11.44 4.88 10.10
C LEU A 56 -12.04 5.93 11.05
N HIS A 57 -13.10 5.53 11.75
CA HIS A 57 -13.82 6.39 12.70
C HIS A 57 -12.98 6.73 13.94
N ASP A 58 -12.32 5.72 14.52
CA ASP A 58 -11.48 5.91 15.70
C ASP A 58 -10.09 6.42 15.32
N VAL A 59 -9.64 7.45 16.02
CA VAL A 59 -8.34 8.11 15.77
C VAL A 59 -7.17 7.19 16.10
N GLU A 60 -7.18 6.53 17.25
CA GLU A 60 -6.07 5.67 17.71
C GLU A 60 -5.72 4.55 16.72
N PRO A 61 -6.67 3.69 16.27
CA PRO A 61 -6.38 2.66 15.27
C PRO A 61 -5.83 3.21 13.95
N ALA A 62 -6.31 4.39 13.52
CA ALA A 62 -5.82 5.05 12.32
C ALA A 62 -4.37 5.51 12.46
N LEU A 63 -4.04 6.16 13.58
CA LEU A 63 -2.67 6.59 13.89
C LEU A 63 -1.70 5.40 13.94
N VAL A 64 -2.09 4.32 14.63
CA VAL A 64 -1.28 3.09 14.71
C VAL A 64 -1.04 2.50 13.32
N LYS A 65 -2.08 2.42 12.49
CA LYS A 65 -1.98 1.88 11.13
C LYS A 65 -1.07 2.73 10.23
N LEU A 66 -1.22 4.05 10.28
CA LEU A 66 -0.39 4.97 9.48
C LEU A 66 1.08 4.91 9.93
N GLN A 67 1.34 4.93 11.23
CA GLN A 67 2.71 4.79 11.76
C GLN A 67 3.34 3.45 11.40
N TRP A 68 2.56 2.36 11.46
CA TRP A 68 3.00 1.05 11.01
C TRP A 68 3.37 1.06 9.52
N TRP A 69 2.57 1.70 8.65
CA TRP A 69 2.90 1.86 7.23
C TRP A 69 4.21 2.62 7.00
N ALA A 70 4.51 3.66 7.78
CA ALA A 70 5.80 4.36 7.69
C ALA A 70 6.96 3.43 8.02
N GLN A 71 6.85 2.66 9.10
CA GLN A 71 7.88 1.69 9.51
C GLN A 71 8.09 0.61 8.45
N GLU A 72 6.99 0.08 7.92
CA GLU A 72 6.99 -0.98 6.90
C GLU A 72 7.66 -0.52 5.60
N LEU A 73 7.37 0.70 5.12
CA LEU A 73 7.99 1.27 3.91
C LEU A 73 9.48 1.58 4.10
N ILE A 74 9.88 2.02 5.30
CA ILE A 74 11.30 2.20 5.63
C ILE A 74 12.00 0.84 5.67
N ALA A 75 11.42 -0.16 6.33
CA ALA A 75 11.95 -1.52 6.39
C ALA A 75 12.08 -2.16 4.99
N ALA A 76 11.13 -1.87 4.09
CA ALA A 76 11.16 -2.29 2.70
C ALA A 76 12.43 -1.81 1.97
N GLY A 77 12.89 -0.58 2.25
CA GLY A 77 14.13 -0.02 1.68
C GLY A 77 15.39 -0.77 2.11
N HIS A 78 15.30 -1.53 3.21
CA HIS A 78 16.37 -2.38 3.74
C HIS A 78 16.15 -3.88 3.44
N GLY A 79 15.13 -4.23 2.64
CA GLY A 79 14.79 -5.62 2.34
C GLY A 79 14.19 -6.39 3.53
N GLN A 80 13.60 -5.67 4.48
CA GLN A 80 13.06 -6.21 5.73
C GLN A 80 11.52 -6.09 5.84
N ALA A 81 10.85 -5.72 4.74
CA ALA A 81 9.40 -5.70 4.68
C ALA A 81 8.80 -7.09 4.89
N SER A 82 7.65 -7.11 5.55
CA SER A 82 6.83 -8.29 5.80
C SER A 82 5.53 -8.27 5.00
N HIS A 83 5.02 -7.08 4.68
CA HIS A 83 3.76 -6.90 4.01
C HIS A 83 3.88 -7.08 2.50
N PRO A 84 3.00 -7.86 1.85
CA PRO A 84 3.13 -8.16 0.43
C PRO A 84 3.14 -6.94 -0.51
N LEU A 85 2.44 -5.85 -0.17
CA LEU A 85 2.53 -4.59 -0.94
C LEU A 85 3.92 -3.97 -0.87
N ALA A 86 4.49 -3.88 0.35
CA ALA A 86 5.81 -3.29 0.56
C ALA A 86 6.90 -4.15 -0.10
N CYS A 87 6.80 -5.48 -0.01
CA CYS A 87 7.67 -6.41 -0.71
C CYS A 87 7.59 -6.26 -2.24
N ALA A 88 6.39 -6.13 -2.80
CA ALA A 88 6.20 -5.95 -4.25
C ALA A 88 6.78 -4.62 -4.75
N LEU A 89 6.65 -3.55 -3.96
CA LEU A 89 7.24 -2.24 -4.26
C LEU A 89 8.78 -2.28 -4.16
N ALA A 90 9.33 -2.88 -3.09
CA ALA A 90 10.77 -2.98 -2.86
C ALA A 90 11.51 -3.81 -3.92
N ALA A 91 10.82 -4.71 -4.60
CA ALA A 91 11.38 -5.47 -5.73
C ALA A 91 11.73 -4.58 -6.94
N GLN A 92 11.27 -3.33 -6.98
CA GLN A 92 11.61 -2.41 -8.06
C GLN A 92 12.98 -1.76 -7.87
N PRO A 93 13.82 -1.70 -8.92
CA PRO A 93 15.15 -1.09 -8.83
C PRO A 93 15.14 0.36 -8.32
N GLY A 94 14.08 1.12 -8.61
CA GLY A 94 13.94 2.51 -8.18
C GLY A 94 13.48 2.70 -6.74
N PHE A 95 13.03 1.65 -6.04
CA PHE A 95 12.46 1.79 -4.70
C PHE A 95 13.50 2.27 -3.69
N ALA A 96 14.69 1.65 -3.70
CA ALA A 96 15.79 2.01 -2.82
C ALA A 96 16.39 3.40 -3.11
N ALA A 97 16.09 3.99 -4.27
CA ALA A 97 16.49 5.36 -4.60
C ALA A 97 15.57 6.41 -3.96
N VAL A 98 14.38 6.03 -3.48
CA VAL A 98 13.49 6.91 -2.74
C VAL A 98 14.01 7.06 -1.31
N ALA A 99 14.27 8.30 -0.89
CA ALA A 99 14.79 8.55 0.44
C ALA A 99 13.74 8.13 1.51
N PRO A 100 14.16 7.56 2.66
CA PRO A 100 13.23 7.20 3.74
C PRO A 100 12.31 8.35 4.16
N ALA A 101 12.83 9.58 4.17
CA ALA A 101 12.06 10.78 4.48
C ALA A 101 10.91 11.04 3.50
N GLN A 102 11.00 10.61 2.23
CA GLN A 102 9.92 10.75 1.26
C GLN A 102 8.79 9.75 1.54
N TRP A 103 9.12 8.53 1.94
CA TRP A 103 8.12 7.56 2.41
C TRP A 103 7.44 8.03 3.69
N GLN A 104 8.21 8.60 4.61
CA GLN A 104 7.66 9.19 5.83
C GLN A 104 6.74 10.37 5.51
N ALA A 105 7.12 11.26 4.58
CA ALA A 105 6.31 12.39 4.17
C ALA A 105 4.96 12.00 3.57
N LEU A 106 4.89 10.87 2.85
CA LEU A 106 3.63 10.32 2.33
C LEU A 106 2.66 9.98 3.47
N VAL A 107 3.15 9.29 4.50
CA VAL A 107 2.35 8.91 5.68
C VAL A 107 1.97 10.13 6.52
N GLU A 108 2.90 11.06 6.72
CA GLU A 108 2.62 12.33 7.40
C GLU A 108 1.56 13.15 6.67
N GLY A 109 1.53 13.12 5.33
CA GLY A 109 0.46 13.71 4.53
C GLY A 109 -0.90 13.11 4.88
N ALA A 110 -1.00 11.78 4.94
CA ALA A 110 -2.23 11.08 5.32
C ALA A 110 -2.65 11.37 6.78
N LEU A 111 -1.68 11.49 7.69
CA LEU A 111 -1.94 11.88 9.08
C LEU A 111 -2.57 13.27 9.17
N ARG A 112 -2.02 14.26 8.46
CA ARG A 112 -2.55 15.64 8.47
C ARG A 112 -4.00 15.74 7.99
N GLN A 113 -4.41 14.88 7.06
CA GLN A 113 -5.80 14.86 6.58
C GLN A 113 -6.82 14.44 7.66
N ARG A 114 -6.37 13.90 8.80
CA ARG A 114 -7.23 13.57 9.94
C ARG A 114 -7.42 14.72 10.92
N ASP A 115 -6.49 15.66 10.91
CA ASP A 115 -6.48 16.82 11.80
C ASP A 115 -7.31 18.00 11.24
N ASP A 116 -7.73 17.91 9.97
CA ASP A 116 -8.58 18.87 9.25
C ASP A 116 -10.09 18.57 9.44
#